data_AF-A0A7Y1SUM3-F1
#
_entry.id   AF-A0A7Y1SUM3-F1
#
_cell.length_a   1.000
_cell.length_b   1.000
_cell.length_c   1.000
_cell.angle_alpha   90.00
_cell.angle_beta   90.00
_cell.angle_gamma   90.00
#
_symmetry.space_group_name_H-M   'P 1'
#
loop_
_entity.id
_entity.type
_entity.pdbx_description
1 polymer ?
#
loop_
_entity_poly.entity_id
_entity_poly.type
_entity_poly.pdbx_seq_one_letter_code
_entity_poly.pdbx_strand_id
1 'polypeptide(L)'
;MTNLRIRLFGGLLLESGGRVLPRIPSRVGRSLFAFLVMNRDRELSRDLLAGTFWPDMPDSQARRRLSQSLWQIQTHLSEAGASGDFVVANAHGVRFNRATSYWLDVEAFETGIRAVKDTAVSPAELAATADLYRGDLLSGFYD
;
A
#
# COMPACT_ATOMS: atom_id res chain seq x y z
N MET A 1 13.10 12.91 5.35
CA MET A 1 13.48 11.92 4.33
C MET A 1 12.39 10.86 4.32
N THR A 2 11.76 10.59 3.18
CA THR A 2 10.69 9.58 3.09
C THR A 2 11.27 8.18 3.18
N ASN A 3 10.72 7.34 4.07
CA ASN A 3 11.27 6.01 4.34
C ASN A 3 10.77 4.95 3.36
N LEU A 4 9.56 5.12 2.83
CA LEU A 4 8.98 4.26 1.81
C LEU A 4 8.21 5.09 0.78
N ARG A 5 8.56 4.96 -0.50
CA ARG A 5 7.73 5.44 -1.61
C ARG A 5 6.96 4.27 -2.19
N ILE A 6 5.67 4.46 -2.37
CA ILE A 6 4.75 3.46 -2.89
C ILE A 6 4.15 4.04 -4.16
N ARG A 7 4.30 3.29 -5.26
CA ARG A 7 3.55 3.55 -6.48
C ARG A 7 2.54 2.44 -6.71
N LEU A 8 1.32 2.82 -7.06
CA LEU A 8 0.24 1.93 -7.45
C LEU A 8 -0.24 2.20 -8.88
N PHE A 9 -0.01 3.39 -9.44
CA PHE A 9 -0.25 3.66 -10.87
C PHE A 9 0.84 2.99 -11.71
N GLY A 10 0.45 2.02 -12.53
CA GLY A 10 1.38 1.15 -13.26
C GLY A 10 1.83 -0.09 -12.46
N GLY A 11 1.12 -0.43 -11.37
CA GLY A 11 1.41 -1.60 -10.54
C GLY A 11 2.11 -1.26 -9.22
N LEU A 12 2.22 -2.24 -8.31
CA LEU A 12 2.89 -2.07 -7.02
C LEU A 12 4.41 -2.00 -7.18
N LEU A 13 4.97 -0.81 -6.93
CA LEU A 13 6.40 -0.57 -6.84
C LEU A 13 6.72 0.07 -5.49
N LEU A 14 7.74 -0.45 -4.82
CA LEU A 14 8.21 0.04 -3.53
C LEU A 14 9.63 0.55 -3.68
N GLU A 15 9.92 1.71 -3.10
CA GLU A 15 11.26 2.29 -3.09
C GLU A 15 11.63 2.78 -1.69
N SER A 16 12.89 2.60 -1.28
CA SER A 16 13.44 3.21 -0.07
C SER A 16 14.86 3.72 -0.35
N GLY A 17 15.21 4.90 0.18
CA GLY A 17 16.52 5.50 -0.05
C GLY A 17 16.89 5.70 -1.53
N GLY A 18 15.90 5.90 -2.41
CA GLY A 18 16.10 6.03 -3.85
C GLY A 18 16.35 4.71 -4.61
N ARG A 19 16.23 3.55 -3.93
CA ARG A 19 16.39 2.23 -4.54
C ARG A 19 15.04 1.51 -4.60
N VAL A 20 14.78 0.82 -5.71
CA VAL A 20 13.64 -0.07 -5.85
C VAL A 20 13.85 -1.28 -4.95
N LEU A 21 12.86 -1.57 -4.12
CA LEU A 21 12.86 -2.74 -3.25
C LEU A 21 12.47 -4.00 -4.05
N PRO A 22 13.00 -5.18 -3.70
CA PRO A 22 12.49 -6.43 -4.24
C PRO A 22 10.98 -6.58 -4.00
N ARG A 23 10.29 -7.24 -4.93
CA ARG A 23 8.86 -7.52 -4.79
C ARG A 23 8.64 -8.38 -3.54
N ILE A 24 7.59 -8.08 -2.77
CA ILE A 24 7.11 -9.00 -1.70
C ILE A 24 6.90 -10.37 -2.37
N PRO A 25 7.52 -11.47 -1.91
CA PRO A 25 7.55 -12.73 -2.67
C PRO A 25 6.16 -13.32 -2.91
N SER A 26 5.31 -13.30 -1.87
CA SER A 26 3.93 -13.80 -1.94
C SER A 26 3.05 -12.91 -2.80
N ARG A 27 2.34 -13.50 -3.79
CA ARG A 27 1.33 -12.79 -4.59
C ARG A 27 0.21 -12.24 -3.69
N VAL A 28 -0.34 -13.09 -2.84
CA VAL A 28 -1.36 -12.69 -1.85
C VAL A 28 -0.81 -11.62 -0.90
N GLY A 29 0.46 -11.74 -0.49
CA GLY A 29 1.11 -10.73 0.36
C GLY A 29 1.21 -9.36 -0.33
N ARG A 30 1.54 -9.32 -1.64
CA ARG A 30 1.49 -8.09 -2.44
C ARG A 30 0.09 -7.50 -2.48
N SER A 31 -0.92 -8.32 -2.80
CA SER A 31 -2.31 -7.86 -2.89
C SER A 31 -2.82 -7.36 -1.55
N LEU A 32 -2.51 -8.05 -0.45
CA LEU A 32 -2.81 -7.63 0.91
C LEU A 32 -2.17 -6.29 1.25
N PHE A 33 -0.87 -6.11 0.97
CA PHE A 33 -0.21 -4.83 1.23
C PHE A 33 -0.82 -3.69 0.41
N ALA A 34 -1.04 -3.91 -0.90
CA ALA A 34 -1.71 -2.93 -1.76
C ALA A 34 -3.11 -2.57 -1.26
N PHE A 35 -3.89 -3.55 -0.79
CA PHE A 35 -5.21 -3.34 -0.24
C PHE A 35 -5.19 -2.52 1.05
N LEU A 36 -4.23 -2.78 1.95
CA LEU A 36 -4.02 -1.99 3.17
C LEU A 36 -3.64 -0.54 2.84
N VAL A 37 -2.76 -0.33 1.86
CA VAL A 37 -2.36 1.01 1.41
C VAL A 37 -3.51 1.76 0.76
N MET A 38 -4.33 1.08 -0.05
CA MET A 38 -5.52 1.70 -0.67
C MET A 38 -6.55 2.12 0.39
N ASN A 39 -6.68 1.33 1.46
CA ASN A 39 -7.57 1.59 2.59
C ASN A 39 -6.86 2.27 3.78
N ARG A 40 -5.79 3.04 3.53
CA ARG A 40 -4.92 3.66 4.56
C ARG A 40 -5.63 4.48 5.63
N ASP A 41 -6.82 5.01 5.34
CA ASP A 41 -7.62 5.83 6.26
C ASP A 41 -8.45 5.00 7.25
N ARG A 42 -8.41 3.67 7.19
CA ARG A 42 -9.30 2.79 7.94
C ARG A 42 -8.55 1.64 8.62
N GLU A 43 -9.07 1.23 9.77
CA GLU A 43 -8.76 -0.06 10.36
C GLU A 43 -9.70 -1.13 9.77
N LEU A 44 -9.11 -2.21 9.26
CA LEU A 44 -9.82 -3.32 8.63
C LEU A 44 -9.82 -4.50 9.59
N SER A 45 -10.97 -5.14 9.78
CA SER A 45 -11.08 -6.29 10.67
C SER A 45 -10.26 -7.47 10.14
N ARG A 46 -9.76 -8.29 11.06
CA ARG A 46 -9.05 -9.52 10.68
C ARG A 46 -9.94 -10.48 9.89
N ASP A 47 -11.24 -10.49 10.17
CA ASP A 47 -12.22 -11.33 9.47
C ASP A 47 -12.45 -10.89 8.04
N LEU A 48 -12.59 -9.58 7.81
CA LEU A 48 -12.70 -9.03 6.46
C LEU A 48 -11.48 -9.40 5.63
N LEU A 49 -10.27 -9.19 6.18
CA LEU A 49 -9.03 -9.49 5.48
C LEU A 49 -8.86 -11.00 5.26
N ALA A 50 -9.15 -11.81 6.27
CA ALA A 50 -9.07 -13.26 6.15
C ALA A 50 -10.02 -13.80 5.07
N GLY A 51 -11.28 -13.39 5.09
CA GLY A 51 -12.30 -13.80 4.10
C GLY A 51 -12.04 -13.26 2.69
N THR A 52 -11.43 -12.07 2.56
CA THR A 52 -11.08 -11.50 1.26
C THR A 52 -9.92 -12.25 0.60
N PHE A 53 -8.87 -12.58 1.36
CA PHE A 53 -7.62 -13.11 0.78
C PHE A 53 -7.50 -14.65 0.84
N TRP A 54 -8.29 -15.31 1.68
CA TRP A 54 -8.35 -16.78 1.79
C TRP A 54 -9.81 -17.27 1.92
N PRO A 55 -10.67 -16.99 0.93
CA PRO A 55 -12.10 -17.31 1.00
C PRO A 55 -12.39 -18.82 1.12
N ASP A 56 -11.51 -19.65 0.56
CA ASP A 56 -11.69 -21.12 0.52
C ASP A 56 -11.17 -21.84 1.78
N MET A 57 -10.72 -21.09 2.79
CA MET A 57 -10.16 -21.66 4.02
C MET A 57 -11.13 -21.50 5.20
N PRO A 58 -11.17 -22.46 6.15
CA PRO A 58 -11.87 -22.25 7.41
C PRO A 58 -11.32 -21.03 8.16
N ASP A 59 -12.19 -20.25 8.80
CA ASP A 59 -11.87 -18.96 9.44
C ASP A 59 -10.62 -19.00 10.32
N SER A 60 -10.46 -20.04 11.13
CA SER A 60 -9.31 -20.19 12.02
C SER A 60 -7.98 -20.35 11.26
N GLN A 61 -8.00 -21.02 10.12
CA GLN A 61 -6.84 -21.16 9.24
C GLN A 61 -6.58 -19.87 8.46
N ALA A 62 -7.63 -19.22 7.94
CA ALA A 62 -7.53 -17.96 7.22
C ALA A 62 -6.92 -16.84 8.11
N ARG A 63 -7.38 -16.74 9.37
CA ARG A 63 -6.80 -15.80 10.36
C ARG A 63 -5.32 -16.07 10.65
N ARG A 64 -4.91 -17.34 10.71
CA ARG A 64 -3.49 -17.72 10.89
C ARG A 64 -2.66 -17.34 9.66
N ARG A 65 -3.17 -17.59 8.45
CA ARG A 65 -2.53 -17.17 7.19
C ARG A 65 -2.40 -15.65 7.08
N LEU A 66 -3.41 -14.91 7.54
CA LEU A 66 -3.34 -13.45 7.65
C LEU A 66 -2.20 -13.04 8.56
N SER A 67 -2.12 -13.56 9.80
CA SER A 67 -1.03 -13.24 10.72
C SER A 67 0.36 -13.51 10.12
N GLN A 68 0.51 -14.68 9.48
CA GLN A 68 1.76 -15.05 8.82
C GLN A 68 2.11 -14.09 7.69
N SER A 69 1.14 -13.71 6.86
CA SER A 69 1.36 -12.83 5.71
C SER A 69 1.72 -11.41 6.14
N LEU A 70 1.07 -10.88 7.19
CA LEU A 70 1.41 -9.58 7.76
C LEU A 70 2.85 -9.56 8.29
N TRP A 71 3.25 -10.61 9.01
CA TRP A 71 4.62 -10.76 9.48
C TRP A 71 5.61 -10.83 8.30
N GLN A 72 5.34 -11.64 7.27
CA GLN A 72 6.19 -11.73 6.09
C GLN A 72 6.33 -10.40 5.35
N ILE A 73 5.25 -9.62 5.22
CA ILE A 73 5.29 -8.29 4.62
C ILE A 73 6.20 -7.37 5.43
N GLN A 74 6.00 -7.29 6.75
CA GLN A 74 6.76 -6.39 7.61
C GLN A 74 8.25 -6.77 7.64
N THR A 75 8.57 -8.07 7.75
CA THR A 75 9.94 -8.59 7.68
C THR A 75 10.59 -8.27 6.34
N HIS A 76 9.90 -8.54 5.22
CA HIS A 76 10.41 -8.26 3.87
C HIS A 76 10.74 -6.78 3.67
N LEU A 77 9.88 -5.87 4.11
CA LEU A 77 10.12 -4.42 4.00
C LEU A 77 11.35 -4.00 4.81
N SER A 78 11.48 -4.52 6.03
CA SER A 78 12.63 -4.24 6.90
C SER A 78 13.94 -4.77 6.29
N GLU A 79 13.96 -6.02 5.83
CA GLU A 79 15.12 -6.66 5.22
C GLU A 79 15.53 -6.00 3.89
N ALA A 80 14.55 -5.50 3.13
CA ALA A 80 14.78 -4.75 1.90
C ALA A 80 15.32 -3.33 2.15
N GLY A 81 15.41 -2.88 3.41
CA GLY A 81 15.98 -1.60 3.79
C GLY A 81 14.97 -0.47 4.00
N ALA A 82 13.66 -0.74 3.96
CA ALA A 82 12.66 0.22 4.41
C ALA A 82 12.64 0.24 5.95
N SER A 83 12.92 1.40 6.53
CA SER A 83 12.91 1.55 8.00
C SER A 83 11.53 2.01 8.49
N GLY A 84 11.02 1.36 9.53
CA GLY A 84 9.76 1.74 10.18
C GLY A 84 8.68 0.67 10.09
N ASP A 85 7.65 0.89 10.90
CA ASP A 85 6.50 0.01 10.98
C ASP A 85 5.43 0.50 10.01
N PHE A 86 5.19 -0.21 8.90
CA PHE A 86 4.24 0.22 7.87
C PHE A 86 2.86 -0.43 8.05
N VAL A 87 2.74 -1.44 8.92
CA VAL A 87 1.51 -2.19 9.12
C VAL A 87 1.27 -2.40 10.61
N VAL A 88 0.31 -1.67 11.17
CA VAL A 88 -0.12 -1.88 12.55
C VAL A 88 -1.19 -2.97 12.58
N ALA A 89 -0.94 -4.03 13.34
CA ALA A 89 -1.90 -5.10 13.57
C ALA A 89 -2.13 -5.32 15.06
N ASN A 90 -3.40 -5.47 15.46
CA ASN A 90 -3.81 -5.85 16.80
C ASN A 90 -4.76 -7.07 16.74
N ALA A 91 -5.36 -7.43 17.87
CA ALA A 91 -6.28 -8.57 17.96
C ALA A 91 -7.57 -8.40 17.12
N HIS A 92 -8.01 -7.16 16.92
CA HIS A 92 -9.28 -6.81 16.29
C HIS A 92 -9.12 -6.37 14.82
N GLY A 93 -8.02 -5.70 14.49
CA GLY A 93 -7.86 -5.09 13.19
C GLY A 93 -6.43 -4.88 12.74
N VAL A 94 -6.32 -4.45 11.49
CA VAL A 94 -5.07 -4.19 10.77
C VAL A 94 -5.25 -2.90 9.99
N ARG A 95 -4.23 -2.05 9.98
CA ARG A 95 -4.21 -0.81 9.20
C ARG A 95 -2.82 -0.51 8.66
N PHE A 96 -2.78 0.24 7.56
CA PHE A 96 -1.53 0.85 7.13
C PHE A 96 -1.11 1.95 8.12
N ASN A 97 0.16 1.98 8.49
CA ASN A 97 0.67 2.93 9.47
C ASN A 97 1.06 4.27 8.82
N ARG A 98 0.12 5.20 8.83
CA ARG A 98 0.36 6.55 8.31
C ARG A 98 1.26 7.43 9.19
N ALA A 99 1.57 7.00 10.42
CA ALA A 99 2.48 7.73 11.31
C ALA A 99 3.95 7.52 10.91
N THR A 100 4.25 6.46 10.16
CA THR A 100 5.59 6.21 9.60
C THR A 100 5.77 7.05 8.33
N SER A 101 6.97 7.57 8.07
CA SER A 101 7.20 8.42 6.90
C SER A 101 7.07 7.65 5.58
N TYR A 102 6.04 7.95 4.79
CA TYR A 102 5.79 7.37 3.48
C TYR A 102 5.43 8.43 2.43
N TRP A 103 5.47 8.04 1.16
CA TRP A 103 4.86 8.78 0.06
C TRP A 103 4.08 7.78 -0.79
N LEU A 104 2.87 8.16 -1.21
CA LEU A 104 1.98 7.36 -2.04
C LEU A 104 1.56 8.18 -3.25
N ASP A 105 1.74 7.64 -4.45
CA ASP A 105 1.36 8.31 -5.70
C ASP A 105 -0.14 8.61 -5.80
N VAL A 106 -1.00 7.70 -5.36
CA VAL A 106 -2.46 7.90 -5.32
C VAL A 106 -2.85 9.05 -4.41
N GLU A 107 -2.26 9.15 -3.21
CA GLU A 107 -2.53 10.24 -2.28
C GLU A 107 -2.02 11.59 -2.80
N ALA A 108 -0.84 11.59 -3.44
CA ALA A 108 -0.31 12.77 -4.11
C ALA A 108 -1.20 13.21 -5.28
N PHE A 109 -1.70 12.26 -6.08
CA PHE A 109 -2.62 12.52 -7.19
C PHE A 109 -3.95 13.10 -6.70
N GLU A 110 -4.58 12.48 -5.70
CA GLU A 110 -5.82 12.97 -5.07
C GLU A 110 -5.67 14.38 -4.48
N THR A 111 -4.49 14.70 -3.95
CA THR A 111 -4.17 16.03 -3.41
C THR A 111 -4.05 17.05 -4.55
N GLY A 112 -3.32 16.71 -5.62
CA GLY A 112 -3.18 17.57 -6.81
C GLY A 112 -4.53 17.88 -7.45
N ILE A 113 -5.39 16.87 -7.63
CA ILE A 113 -6.73 17.07 -8.21
C ILE A 113 -7.63 17.93 -7.31
N ARG A 114 -7.52 17.83 -5.98
CA ARG A 114 -8.26 18.71 -5.07
C ARG A 114 -7.79 20.17 -5.18
N ALA A 115 -6.47 20.39 -5.21
CA ALA A 115 -5.91 21.72 -5.41
C ALA A 115 -6.42 22.36 -6.73
N VAL A 116 -6.56 21.57 -7.80
CA VAL A 116 -7.14 22.03 -9.08
C VAL A 116 -8.57 22.53 -8.96
N LYS A 117 -9.37 21.95 -8.07
CA LYS A 117 -10.78 22.32 -7.89
C LYS A 117 -10.95 23.55 -7.00
N ASP A 118 -10.09 23.70 -6.00
CA ASP A 118 -10.25 24.70 -4.95
C ASP A 118 -9.49 26.01 -5.24
N THR A 119 -8.48 25.99 -6.12
CA THR A 119 -7.69 27.18 -6.49
C THR A 119 -7.31 27.20 -7.98
N ALA A 120 -6.92 28.37 -8.49
CA ALA A 120 -6.28 28.48 -9.79
C ALA A 120 -4.83 27.97 -9.70
N VAL A 121 -4.63 26.68 -9.93
CA VAL A 121 -3.30 26.06 -10.10
C VAL A 121 -2.73 26.34 -11.48
N SER A 122 -1.41 26.40 -11.54
CA SER A 122 -0.67 26.57 -12.78
C SER A 122 -0.77 25.33 -13.68
N PRO A 123 -0.63 25.49 -15.01
CA PRO A 123 -0.50 24.35 -15.93
C PRO A 123 0.62 23.38 -15.55
N ALA A 124 1.70 23.87 -14.93
CA ALA A 124 2.82 23.05 -14.49
C ALA A 124 2.44 22.11 -13.32
N GLU A 125 1.65 22.58 -12.36
CA GLU A 125 1.16 21.76 -11.25
C GLU A 125 0.16 20.69 -11.71
N LEU A 126 -0.68 21.04 -12.69
CA LEU A 126 -1.57 20.08 -13.33
C LEU A 126 -0.79 19.00 -14.08
N ALA A 127 0.22 19.38 -14.86
CA ALA A 127 1.09 18.44 -15.56
C ALA A 127 1.81 17.49 -14.58
N ALA A 128 2.39 18.04 -13.50
CA ALA A 128 3.05 17.23 -12.47
C ALA A 128 2.09 16.24 -11.79
N THR A 129 0.82 16.63 -11.61
CA THR A 129 -0.22 15.72 -11.09
C THR A 129 -0.54 14.61 -12.09
N ALA A 130 -0.70 14.94 -13.38
CA ALA A 130 -0.94 13.96 -14.43
C ALA A 130 0.23 12.96 -14.57
N ASP A 131 1.47 13.41 -14.41
CA ASP A 131 2.69 12.58 -14.49
C ASP A 131 2.80 11.52 -13.37
N LEU A 132 1.99 11.62 -12.31
CA LEU A 132 1.87 10.57 -11.30
C LEU A 132 1.11 9.35 -11.85
N TYR A 133 0.20 9.55 -12.79
CA TYR A 133 -0.56 8.49 -13.44
C TYR A 133 0.28 7.83 -14.54
N ARG A 134 1.06 6.81 -14.18
CA ARG A 134 2.02 6.14 -15.07
C ARG A 134 1.47 4.90 -15.77
N GLY A 135 0.20 4.58 -15.54
CA GLY A 135 -0.49 3.40 -16.03
C GLY A 135 -1.64 3.03 -15.11
N ASP A 136 -2.35 1.97 -15.49
CA ASP A 136 -3.54 1.52 -14.75
C ASP A 136 -3.23 1.24 -13.28
N LEU A 137 -4.20 1.57 -12.42
CA LEU A 137 -4.11 1.33 -10.99
C LEU A 137 -3.91 -0.18 -10.73
N LEU A 138 -2.86 -0.50 -9.99
CA LEU A 138 -2.45 -1.86 -9.68
C LEU A 138 -2.29 -2.74 -10.94
N SER A 139 -1.80 -2.17 -12.05
CA SER A 139 -1.52 -2.96 -13.26
C SER A 139 -0.71 -4.23 -12.95
N GLY A 140 -1.14 -5.36 -13.49
CA GLY A 140 -0.57 -6.69 -13.21
C GLY A 140 -1.03 -7.34 -11.90
N PHE A 141 -1.98 -6.75 -11.16
CA PHE A 141 -2.66 -7.36 -10.01
C PHE A 141 -4.00 -8.02 -10.34
N TYR A 142 -4.37 -8.11 -11.61
CA TYR A 142 -5.58 -8.83 -12.03
C TYR A 142 -5.37 -10.32 -11.76
N ASP A 143 -6.21 -10.86 -10.86
CA ASP A 143 -6.31 -12.30 -10.58
C ASP A 143 -6.91 -13.07 -11.75
#